data_AF-A0A6L8DNP7-F1
#
_entry.id   AF-A0A6L8DNP7-F1
#
_cell.length_a   1.000
_cell.length_b   1.000
_cell.length_c   1.000
_cell.angle_alpha   90.00
_cell.angle_beta   90.00
_cell.angle_gamma   90.00
#
_symmetry.space_group_name_H-M   'P 1'
#
loop_
_entity.id
_entity.type
_entity.pdbx_description
1 polymer ?
#
loop_
_entity_poly.entity_id
_entity_poly.type
_entity_poly.pdbx_seq_one_letter_code
_entity_poly.pdbx_strand_id
1 'polypeptide(L)'
;MARSCTPSRSRRSRRARKNPRRPVDSEPSRRSIPCSRSTSSRASNAAWRIGPTRSTWASVRPSRVRVAWNWIRNCSTASTPPACGEGAVGSLSAASAAEQAIAATKTITVLVLVLMASAYHTAAAEPTATAIVDNHRMPDRVRVFAPATASNLGPGFDVLGLALERPGDFVEAEFRDEPGVEIVEVTGADSLNTNPRENVVGIAAAAAIELLRAADRGVRLWLHKRMPLGSGLGSSAASSVGGAVAVDALFGGVLSTDDLVACALRGEAAASGTAHADNVAPSVLGGIVLIRASDPLDLIRLPVPDALRVVLVHPHAQVLTAEARRLVAERRFTIGQAVANLGNVAALVTALHSGDLALLGRSIHDALVEPVRAPLVPAFAEVKRAALDAGALGCSISGSGPSVLAFADSDATAAAVADGMQAAFTAAGLESDRYVGPVNTAGACALA
;
A
#
# COMPACT_ATOMS: atom_id res chain seq x y z
N MET A 1 61.82 27.21 -13.54
CA MET A 1 61.54 28.14 -12.41
C MET A 1 60.44 27.50 -11.57
N ALA A 2 60.66 26.52 -10.69
CA ALA A 2 61.36 26.53 -9.40
C ALA A 2 60.81 27.52 -8.35
N ARG A 3 60.00 26.98 -7.41
CA ARG A 3 59.93 27.27 -5.95
C ARG A 3 59.45 28.70 -5.58
N SER A 4 58.76 29.00 -4.48
CA SER A 4 58.37 28.32 -3.24
C SER A 4 57.52 29.31 -2.43
N CYS A 5 56.44 28.84 -1.79
CA CYS A 5 55.80 29.54 -0.67
C CYS A 5 56.37 29.04 0.67
N THR A 6 56.53 29.97 1.63
CA THR A 6 56.47 29.87 3.13
C THR A 6 57.45 30.88 3.76
N PRO A 7 57.40 31.17 5.08
CA PRO A 7 56.34 31.89 5.80
C PRO A 7 56.90 32.98 6.75
N SER A 8 56.08 33.85 7.36
CA SER A 8 56.50 34.52 8.61
C SER A 8 55.33 34.88 9.54
N ARG A 9 55.48 34.42 10.80
CA ARG A 9 54.70 34.83 11.98
C ARG A 9 55.42 36.00 12.64
N SER A 10 54.70 36.97 13.22
CA SER A 10 55.09 37.52 14.52
C SER A 10 53.96 38.23 15.28
N ARG A 11 53.90 37.88 16.57
CA ARG A 11 53.04 38.31 17.70
C ARG A 11 53.09 39.80 18.05
N ARG A 12 52.01 40.29 18.70
CA ARG A 12 51.93 41.06 19.99
C ARG A 12 50.44 41.33 20.30
N SER A 13 49.79 40.75 21.31
CA SER A 13 49.84 40.89 22.78
C SER A 13 49.14 42.14 23.38
N ARG A 14 48.07 41.90 24.17
CA ARG A 14 47.67 42.54 25.45
C ARG A 14 46.33 41.88 25.92
N ARG A 15 46.37 41.07 27.00
CA ARG A 15 45.94 41.36 28.40
C ARG A 15 44.45 41.75 28.51
N ALA A 16 43.64 41.37 29.49
CA ALA A 16 43.62 40.36 30.56
C ALA A 16 42.32 40.67 31.35
N ARG A 17 41.54 39.65 31.77
CA ARG A 17 40.85 39.62 33.09
C ARG A 17 40.23 38.24 33.34
N LYS A 18 40.50 37.72 34.54
CA LYS A 18 40.07 36.44 35.13
C LYS A 18 38.83 36.68 36.02
N ASN A 19 37.85 35.75 35.98
CA ASN A 19 37.16 34.96 37.06
C ASN A 19 37.03 35.52 38.52
N PRO A 20 36.21 34.96 39.46
CA PRO A 20 35.25 33.82 39.44
C PRO A 20 33.95 33.89 40.35
N ARG A 21 33.05 32.89 40.18
CA ARG A 21 32.22 32.08 41.14
C ARG A 21 31.51 32.63 42.44
N ARG A 22 30.17 32.35 42.50
CA ARG A 22 29.32 31.69 43.57
C ARG A 22 29.00 32.42 44.92
N PRO A 23 28.10 31.92 45.82
CA PRO A 23 26.71 31.38 45.71
C PRO A 23 25.72 31.79 46.89
N VAL A 24 24.51 31.16 46.93
CA VAL A 24 23.54 30.84 48.05
C VAL A 24 22.52 31.86 48.61
N ASP A 25 21.29 31.34 48.82
CA ASP A 25 20.31 31.50 49.92
C ASP A 25 18.89 31.79 49.38
N SER A 26 17.76 31.19 49.80
CA SER A 26 17.43 30.27 50.89
C SER A 26 16.00 29.71 50.69
N GLU A 27 15.75 28.47 51.12
CA GLU A 27 14.43 27.82 51.32
C GLU A 27 13.83 28.29 52.68
N PRO A 28 12.51 28.20 52.96
CA PRO A 28 11.91 26.93 53.46
C PRO A 28 10.42 26.78 53.01
N SER A 29 9.65 25.71 53.20
CA SER A 29 9.57 24.71 54.27
C SER A 29 8.68 23.53 53.82
N ARG A 30 8.96 22.37 54.42
CA ARG A 30 8.25 21.10 54.33
C ARG A 30 6.89 21.14 55.03
N ARG A 31 5.89 20.43 54.48
CA ARG A 31 4.92 19.66 55.29
C ARG A 31 4.68 18.29 54.67
N SER A 32 5.19 17.29 55.36
CA SER A 32 4.82 15.87 55.30
C SER A 32 3.74 15.57 56.35
N ILE A 33 3.13 14.37 56.24
CA ILE A 33 2.31 13.58 57.22
C ILE A 33 0.81 13.46 56.81
N PRO A 34 0.13 12.29 56.92
CA PRO A 34 0.60 10.89 56.92
C PRO A 34 -0.22 9.94 56.02
N CYS A 35 0.32 8.73 55.89
CA CYS A 35 -0.37 7.49 55.53
C CYS A 35 -1.31 7.04 56.67
N SER A 36 -2.54 6.66 56.35
CA SER A 36 -3.34 5.75 57.19
C SER A 36 -4.10 4.75 56.32
N ARG A 37 -3.96 3.48 56.71
CA ARG A 37 -4.68 2.32 56.20
C ARG A 37 -6.12 2.31 56.73
N SER A 38 -7.06 1.80 55.93
CA SER A 38 -8.05 0.76 56.31
C SER A 38 -9.10 0.65 55.17
N THR A 39 -9.02 -0.41 54.38
CA THR A 39 -9.87 -1.63 54.40
C THR A 39 -11.23 -1.52 53.71
N SER A 40 -11.42 -2.48 52.79
CA SER A 40 -12.65 -3.12 52.36
C SER A 40 -13.70 -2.31 51.60
N SER A 41 -13.76 -2.53 50.29
CA SER A 41 -15.01 -2.96 49.67
C SER A 41 -14.72 -3.87 48.47
N ARG A 42 -15.58 -4.87 48.34
CA ARG A 42 -15.44 -6.06 47.50
C ARG A 42 -15.58 -5.70 46.03
N ALA A 43 -14.64 -6.16 45.21
CA ALA A 43 -14.82 -6.30 43.78
C ALA A 43 -15.85 -7.41 43.52
N SER A 44 -17.02 -7.05 43.02
CA SER A 44 -17.97 -7.97 42.41
C SER A 44 -17.44 -8.35 41.02
N ASN A 45 -16.96 -9.59 40.92
CA ASN A 45 -16.70 -10.28 39.66
C ASN A 45 -18.01 -10.43 38.87
N ALA A 46 -18.17 -9.67 37.78
CA ALA A 46 -19.14 -9.99 36.74
C ALA A 46 -18.44 -10.87 35.69
N ALA A 47 -18.57 -12.18 35.87
CA ALA A 47 -18.17 -13.18 34.89
C ALA A 47 -19.08 -13.09 33.66
N TRP A 48 -18.55 -12.59 32.54
CA TRP A 48 -19.17 -12.79 31.23
C TRP A 48 -18.85 -14.22 30.76
N ARG A 49 -19.84 -15.09 30.84
CA ARG A 49 -19.82 -16.43 30.24
C ARG A 49 -19.76 -16.30 28.72
N ILE A 50 -18.66 -16.73 28.11
CA ILE A 50 -18.56 -16.96 26.66
C ILE A 50 -19.20 -18.32 26.36
N GLY A 51 -20.37 -18.30 25.75
CA GLY A 51 -20.95 -19.45 25.05
C GLY A 51 -20.63 -19.36 23.55
N PRO A 52 -20.44 -20.48 22.84
CA PRO A 52 -19.95 -20.46 21.47
C PRO A 52 -21.12 -20.11 20.53
N THR A 53 -21.00 -19.03 19.76
CA THR A 53 -21.86 -18.84 18.59
C THR A 53 -21.02 -18.56 17.36
N ARG A 54 -21.07 -19.55 16.46
CA ARG A 54 -20.61 -19.50 15.08
C ARG A 54 -21.18 -18.26 14.40
N SER A 55 -20.34 -17.46 13.77
CA SER A 55 -20.76 -16.67 12.62
C SER A 55 -19.63 -16.62 11.62
N THR A 56 -19.80 -17.38 10.55
CA THR A 56 -19.00 -17.32 9.34
C THR A 56 -19.95 -16.98 8.20
N TRP A 57 -19.45 -16.17 7.26
CA TRP A 57 -19.95 -15.92 5.91
C TRP A 57 -21.15 -14.99 5.73
N ALA A 58 -20.85 -13.74 5.36
CA ALA A 58 -21.71 -12.91 4.54
C ALA A 58 -20.90 -12.35 3.36
N SER A 59 -21.09 -12.92 2.16
CA SER A 59 -21.31 -12.20 0.89
C SER A 59 -21.02 -13.08 -0.33
N VAL A 60 -22.06 -13.75 -0.83
CA VAL A 60 -22.14 -14.09 -2.26
C VAL A 60 -23.48 -13.54 -2.73
N ARG A 61 -23.45 -12.52 -3.62
CA ARG A 61 -24.61 -12.11 -4.41
C ARG A 61 -24.45 -12.69 -5.81
N PRO A 62 -25.46 -13.43 -6.29
CA PRO A 62 -25.81 -13.40 -7.70
C PRO A 62 -27.19 -12.73 -7.87
N SER A 63 -27.27 -11.87 -8.88
CA SER A 63 -28.37 -10.96 -9.24
C SER A 63 -29.68 -11.61 -9.71
N ARG A 64 -30.04 -12.82 -9.24
CA ARG A 64 -31.29 -13.52 -9.60
C ARG A 64 -32.27 -13.77 -8.45
N VAL A 65 -31.97 -13.34 -7.22
CA VAL A 65 -32.83 -13.54 -6.04
C VAL A 65 -33.81 -12.37 -5.77
N ARG A 66 -33.76 -11.29 -6.58
CA ARG A 66 -34.62 -10.09 -6.38
C ARG A 66 -36.11 -10.31 -6.68
N VAL A 67 -36.47 -11.34 -7.45
CA VAL A 67 -37.88 -11.61 -7.81
C VAL A 67 -38.63 -12.33 -6.69
N ALA A 68 -37.96 -13.21 -5.93
CA ALA A 68 -38.59 -13.98 -4.85
C ALA A 68 -38.91 -13.12 -3.60
N TRP A 69 -38.07 -12.13 -3.28
CA TRP A 69 -38.27 -11.28 -2.10
C TRP A 69 -39.41 -10.26 -2.26
N ASN A 70 -39.70 -9.80 -3.47
CA ASN A 70 -40.81 -8.87 -3.72
C ASN A 70 -42.18 -9.56 -3.65
N TRP A 71 -42.26 -10.87 -3.89
CA TRP A 71 -43.52 -11.62 -3.76
C TRP A 71 -43.91 -11.83 -2.29
N ILE A 72 -42.94 -12.18 -1.43
CA ILE A 72 -43.17 -12.42 0.01
C ILE A 72 -43.59 -11.13 0.75
N ARG A 73 -43.10 -9.96 0.31
CA ARG A 73 -43.42 -8.66 0.94
C ARG A 73 -44.84 -8.18 0.60
N ASN A 74 -45.40 -8.59 -0.54
CA ASN A 74 -46.76 -8.19 -0.95
C ASN A 74 -47.87 -9.08 -0.37
N CYS A 75 -47.55 -10.26 0.17
CA CYS A 75 -48.54 -11.13 0.81
C CYS A 75 -48.80 -10.80 2.30
N SER A 76 -48.06 -9.88 2.90
CA SER A 76 -48.10 -9.58 4.33
C SER A 76 -48.72 -8.22 4.71
N THR A 77 -49.37 -7.52 3.76
CA THR A 77 -49.98 -6.19 4.01
C THR A 77 -51.46 -6.07 3.61
N ALA A 78 -52.15 -7.17 3.29
CA ALA A 78 -53.58 -7.13 2.98
C ALA A 78 -54.45 -7.60 4.17
N SER A 79 -54.85 -6.66 5.02
CA SER A 79 -55.95 -6.88 5.98
C SER A 79 -56.73 -5.61 6.29
N THR A 80 -57.73 -5.33 5.44
CA THR A 80 -59.06 -4.80 5.81
C THR A 80 -60.03 -5.13 4.67
N PRO A 81 -61.16 -5.81 4.91
CA PRO A 81 -62.16 -6.02 3.87
C PRO A 81 -63.28 -4.96 3.96
N PRO A 82 -63.83 -4.47 2.84
CA PRO A 82 -65.19 -3.95 2.85
C PRO A 82 -66.20 -5.10 2.68
N ALA A 83 -67.41 -4.83 3.14
CA ALA A 83 -68.51 -5.77 3.29
C ALA A 83 -69.15 -6.26 1.97
N CYS A 84 -70.01 -7.27 2.15
CA CYS A 84 -71.09 -7.79 1.30
C CYS A 84 -70.78 -8.99 0.39
N GLY A 85 -71.60 -10.04 0.58
CA GLY A 85 -71.83 -11.11 -0.40
C GLY A 85 -71.90 -12.51 0.21
N GLU A 86 -73.09 -12.91 0.66
CA GLU A 86 -73.40 -14.30 1.06
C GLU A 86 -73.18 -15.27 -0.10
N GLY A 87 -72.55 -16.43 0.15
CA GLY A 87 -72.48 -17.53 -0.83
C GLY A 87 -71.46 -18.61 -0.52
N ALA A 88 -71.90 -19.65 0.22
CA ALA A 88 -71.35 -21.01 0.28
C ALA A 88 -69.82 -21.20 0.51
N VAL A 89 -69.43 -21.37 1.78
CA VAL A 89 -68.10 -21.89 2.15
C VAL A 89 -68.20 -23.38 2.47
N GLY A 90 -67.65 -24.21 1.60
CA GLY A 90 -67.15 -25.54 1.96
C GLY A 90 -65.89 -25.36 2.81
N SER A 91 -65.92 -25.81 4.06
CA SER A 91 -64.85 -25.63 5.04
C SER A 91 -63.64 -26.51 4.74
N LEU A 92 -62.60 -25.95 4.11
CA LEU A 92 -61.23 -26.40 4.33
C LEU A 92 -60.71 -25.63 5.55
N SER A 93 -60.41 -26.34 6.64
CA SER A 93 -59.94 -25.69 7.86
C SER A 93 -58.62 -24.97 7.58
N ALA A 94 -58.48 -23.77 8.13
CA ALA A 94 -57.25 -22.97 8.02
C ALA A 94 -55.98 -23.73 8.47
N ALA A 95 -56.14 -24.80 9.25
CA ALA A 95 -55.08 -25.73 9.62
C ALA A 95 -54.49 -26.49 8.40
N SER A 96 -55.32 -26.92 7.45
CA SER A 96 -54.86 -27.64 6.25
C SER A 96 -54.05 -26.76 5.29
N ALA A 97 -54.41 -25.48 5.18
CA ALA A 97 -53.68 -24.51 4.36
C ALA A 97 -52.33 -24.14 5.00
N ALA A 98 -52.28 -24.05 6.33
CA ALA A 98 -51.04 -23.79 7.07
C ALA A 98 -50.06 -24.97 6.99
N GLU A 99 -50.54 -26.21 7.08
CA GLU A 99 -49.70 -27.41 6.90
C GLU A 99 -49.14 -27.50 5.47
N GLN A 100 -49.94 -27.19 4.45
CA GLN A 100 -49.49 -27.18 3.05
C GLN A 100 -48.44 -26.07 2.80
N ALA A 101 -48.59 -24.89 3.43
CA ALA A 101 -47.60 -23.82 3.34
C ALA A 101 -46.27 -24.19 4.02
N ILE A 102 -46.31 -24.88 5.17
CA ILE A 102 -45.11 -25.35 5.88
C ILE A 102 -44.42 -26.45 5.06
N ALA A 103 -45.17 -27.37 4.47
CA ALA A 103 -44.64 -28.41 3.59
C ALA A 103 -43.96 -27.81 2.35
N ALA A 104 -44.60 -26.83 1.69
CA ALA A 104 -44.01 -26.13 0.54
C ALA A 104 -42.72 -25.38 0.92
N THR A 105 -42.68 -24.73 2.08
CA THR A 105 -41.49 -24.01 2.57
C THR A 105 -40.33 -24.95 2.86
N LYS A 106 -40.61 -26.13 3.44
CA LYS A 106 -39.59 -27.17 3.67
C LYS A 106 -39.03 -27.72 2.35
N THR A 107 -39.89 -28.01 1.37
CA THR A 107 -39.47 -28.51 0.05
C THR A 107 -38.61 -27.50 -0.70
N ILE A 108 -38.97 -26.21 -0.68
CA ILE A 108 -38.18 -25.14 -1.31
C ILE A 108 -36.82 -24.98 -0.62
N THR A 109 -36.77 -25.07 0.71
CA THR A 109 -35.51 -24.96 1.47
C THR A 109 -34.55 -26.10 1.15
N VAL A 110 -35.06 -27.33 1.04
CA VAL A 110 -34.26 -28.50 0.65
C VAL A 110 -33.77 -28.36 -0.79
N LEU A 111 -34.62 -27.90 -1.72
CA LEU A 111 -34.23 -27.68 -3.11
C LEU A 111 -33.12 -26.62 -3.25
N VAL A 112 -33.21 -25.51 -2.50
CA VAL A 112 -32.17 -24.48 -2.46
C VAL A 112 -30.87 -25.02 -1.88
N LEU A 113 -30.92 -25.84 -0.81
CA LEU A 113 -29.72 -26.47 -0.24
C LEU A 113 -29.07 -27.46 -1.21
N VAL A 114 -29.85 -28.26 -1.93
CA VAL A 114 -29.35 -29.19 -2.95
C VAL A 114 -28.72 -28.44 -4.14
N LEU A 115 -29.36 -27.36 -4.60
CA LEU A 115 -28.81 -26.52 -5.67
C LEU A 115 -27.53 -25.79 -5.24
N MET A 116 -27.47 -25.32 -3.99
CA MET A 116 -26.26 -24.70 -3.44
C MET A 116 -25.13 -25.71 -3.26
N ALA A 117 -25.42 -26.94 -2.82
CA ALA A 117 -24.44 -28.01 -2.69
C ALA A 117 -23.93 -28.48 -4.08
N SER A 118 -24.82 -28.58 -5.06
CA SER A 118 -24.46 -28.91 -6.45
C SER A 118 -23.60 -27.80 -7.07
N ALA A 119 -23.95 -26.53 -6.86
CA ALA A 119 -23.14 -25.39 -7.29
C ALA A 119 -21.75 -25.37 -6.63
N TYR A 120 -21.68 -25.75 -5.35
CA TYR A 120 -20.42 -25.88 -4.61
C TYR A 120 -19.55 -27.03 -5.14
N HIS A 121 -20.14 -28.18 -5.51
CA HIS A 121 -19.40 -29.30 -6.10
C HIS A 121 -18.92 -29.00 -7.53
N THR A 122 -19.66 -28.21 -8.32
CA THR A 122 -19.18 -27.75 -9.64
C THR A 122 -18.10 -26.66 -9.53
N ALA A 123 -18.08 -25.88 -8.45
CA ALA A 123 -17.03 -24.87 -8.20
C ALA A 123 -15.77 -25.46 -7.53
N ALA A 124 -15.89 -26.65 -6.92
CA ALA A 124 -14.79 -27.38 -6.29
C ALA A 124 -14.22 -28.50 -7.15
N ALA A 125 -14.57 -28.55 -8.44
CA ALA A 125 -13.82 -29.34 -9.41
C ALA A 125 -12.42 -28.75 -9.49
N GLU A 126 -11.43 -29.46 -8.93
CA GLU A 126 -10.02 -29.16 -9.10
C GLU A 126 -9.75 -28.91 -10.59
N PRO A 127 -9.03 -27.83 -10.96
CA PRO A 127 -8.57 -27.70 -12.33
C PRO A 127 -7.68 -28.92 -12.57
N THR A 128 -8.21 -29.84 -13.39
CA THR A 128 -7.48 -31.02 -13.81
C THR A 128 -6.25 -30.49 -14.53
N ALA A 129 -5.08 -30.76 -13.95
CA ALA A 129 -3.80 -30.39 -14.51
C ALA A 129 -3.62 -31.13 -15.84
N THR A 130 -4.12 -30.53 -16.92
CA THR A 130 -3.89 -31.01 -18.28
C THR A 130 -3.76 -29.82 -19.21
N ALA A 131 -2.49 -29.47 -19.46
CA ALA A 131 -1.95 -28.84 -20.66
C ALA A 131 -2.54 -27.48 -21.09
N ILE A 132 -1.90 -26.40 -20.62
CA ILE A 132 -1.42 -25.34 -21.51
C ILE A 132 0.05 -25.11 -21.16
N VAL A 133 0.91 -26.04 -21.59
CA VAL A 133 2.32 -25.69 -21.82
C VAL A 133 2.39 -25.56 -23.33
N ASP A 134 1.93 -24.42 -23.84
CA ASP A 134 2.40 -24.01 -25.16
C ASP A 134 3.92 -24.02 -25.12
N ASN A 135 4.51 -24.45 -26.23
CA ASN A 135 5.92 -24.80 -26.39
C ASN A 135 6.88 -23.58 -26.27
N HIS A 136 6.59 -22.62 -25.40
CA HIS A 136 7.49 -21.55 -24.99
C HIS A 136 8.65 -22.21 -24.25
N ARG A 137 9.76 -22.34 -24.98
CA ARG A 137 11.05 -22.73 -24.42
C ARG A 137 11.31 -21.84 -23.21
N MET A 138 11.32 -22.44 -22.01
CA MET A 138 11.73 -21.72 -20.81
C MET A 138 13.14 -21.16 -21.06
N PRO A 139 13.36 -19.86 -20.82
CA PRO A 139 14.66 -19.25 -21.01
C PRO A 139 15.66 -19.82 -20.00
N ASP A 140 16.94 -19.91 -20.41
CA ASP A 140 18.01 -20.37 -19.50
C ASP A 140 18.33 -19.31 -18.44
N ARG A 141 18.15 -18.03 -18.79
CA ARG A 141 18.32 -16.84 -17.94
C ARG A 141 17.29 -15.80 -18.32
N VAL A 142 16.76 -15.08 -17.33
CA VAL A 142 15.96 -13.87 -17.54
C VAL A 142 16.54 -12.69 -16.80
N ARG A 143 16.24 -11.50 -17.27
CA ARG A 143 16.48 -10.24 -16.57
C ARG A 143 15.20 -9.44 -16.53
N VAL A 144 14.82 -8.95 -15.36
CA VAL A 144 13.62 -8.15 -15.14
C VAL A 144 14.01 -6.77 -14.67
N PHE A 145 13.31 -5.76 -15.16
CA PHE A 145 13.30 -4.42 -14.58
C PHE A 145 12.02 -4.26 -13.75
N ALA A 146 12.15 -3.78 -12.52
CA ALA A 146 11.04 -3.43 -11.64
C ALA A 146 11.11 -1.95 -11.28
N PRO A 147 10.12 -1.13 -11.69
CA PRO A 147 10.19 0.31 -11.51
C PRO A 147 10.03 0.73 -10.06
N ALA A 148 10.66 1.87 -9.74
CA ALA A 148 10.32 2.67 -8.57
C ALA A 148 8.85 3.07 -8.59
N THR A 149 8.31 3.36 -7.41
CA THR A 149 6.95 3.84 -7.24
C THR A 149 6.88 5.03 -6.31
N ALA A 150 5.88 5.87 -6.53
CA ALA A 150 5.48 6.88 -5.57
C ALA A 150 4.09 6.50 -5.04
N SER A 151 3.92 6.48 -3.72
CA SER A 151 2.63 6.14 -3.09
C SER A 151 2.05 7.29 -2.28
N ASN A 152 0.80 7.13 -1.84
CA ASN A 152 -0.08 8.10 -1.19
C ASN A 152 -0.57 9.22 -2.12
N LEU A 153 0.31 9.80 -2.94
CA LEU A 153 -0.01 10.83 -3.93
C LEU A 153 -0.74 12.05 -3.31
N GLY A 154 -0.38 12.41 -2.08
CA GLY A 154 -1.14 13.34 -1.25
C GLY A 154 -2.19 12.60 -0.42
N PRO A 155 -3.50 12.84 -0.63
CA PRO A 155 -4.55 12.36 0.26
C PRO A 155 -4.77 10.84 0.23
N GLY A 156 -4.22 10.12 -0.75
CA GLY A 156 -4.46 8.69 -1.00
C GLY A 156 -3.65 7.74 -0.12
N PHE A 157 -3.47 8.06 1.16
CA PHE A 157 -2.68 7.26 2.08
C PHE A 157 -3.08 5.78 2.09
N ASP A 158 -2.11 4.88 1.86
CA ASP A 158 -2.26 3.41 1.75
C ASP A 158 -3.22 2.92 0.63
N VAL A 159 -3.79 3.81 -0.19
CA VAL A 159 -4.80 3.45 -1.21
C VAL A 159 -4.45 3.89 -2.62
N LEU A 160 -3.49 4.80 -2.83
CA LEU A 160 -3.04 5.22 -4.15
C LEU A 160 -1.54 5.06 -4.31
N GLY A 161 -1.12 4.62 -5.50
CA GLY A 161 0.28 4.70 -5.91
C GLY A 161 0.43 4.70 -7.42
N LEU A 162 1.62 5.08 -7.88
CA LEU A 162 1.96 5.15 -9.29
C LEU A 162 3.36 4.61 -9.55
N ALA A 163 3.59 4.09 -10.76
CA ALA A 163 4.90 3.67 -11.22
C ALA A 163 5.66 4.79 -11.93
N LEU A 164 6.96 4.87 -11.64
CA LEU A 164 7.90 5.78 -12.30
C LEU A 164 8.59 5.04 -13.45
N GLU A 165 8.98 5.77 -14.50
CA GLU A 165 9.82 5.17 -15.55
C GLU A 165 11.19 4.78 -15.00
N ARG A 166 11.77 5.67 -14.20
CA ARG A 166 13.06 5.51 -13.54
C ARG A 166 13.03 6.23 -12.19
N PRO A 167 13.84 5.80 -11.21
CA PRO A 167 14.74 4.64 -11.26
C PRO A 167 13.96 3.32 -11.13
N GLY A 168 14.67 2.21 -10.99
CA GLY A 168 14.09 0.89 -10.74
C GLY A 168 15.18 -0.16 -10.63
N ASP A 169 14.89 -1.26 -9.96
CA ASP A 169 15.87 -2.33 -9.73
C ASP A 169 15.87 -3.33 -10.89
N PHE A 170 16.98 -4.06 -11.03
CA PHE A 170 17.05 -5.21 -11.94
C PHE A 170 17.22 -6.49 -11.14
N VAL A 171 16.51 -7.53 -11.56
CA VAL A 171 16.66 -8.88 -11.01
C VAL A 171 16.95 -9.84 -12.16
N GLU A 172 18.03 -10.58 -12.06
CA GLU A 172 18.35 -11.66 -12.99
C GLU A 172 18.07 -13.00 -12.33
N ALA A 173 17.54 -13.96 -13.09
CA ALA A 173 17.20 -15.28 -12.60
C ALA A 173 17.62 -16.39 -13.56
N GLU A 174 18.13 -17.49 -13.00
CA GLU A 174 18.51 -18.72 -13.72
C GLU A 174 18.06 -19.95 -12.94
N PHE A 175 17.84 -21.07 -13.62
CA PHE A 175 17.62 -22.35 -12.94
C PHE A 175 18.89 -22.83 -12.22
N ARG A 176 18.69 -23.59 -11.14
CA ARG A 176 19.74 -24.38 -10.47
C ARG A 176 19.22 -25.78 -10.14
N ASP A 177 20.18 -26.70 -9.97
CA ASP A 177 19.90 -28.12 -9.81
C ASP A 177 19.23 -28.45 -8.48
N GLU A 178 19.65 -27.83 -7.38
CA GLU A 178 19.02 -28.12 -6.09
C GLU A 178 17.79 -27.23 -5.85
N PRO A 179 16.74 -27.76 -5.20
CA PRO A 179 15.53 -26.99 -4.92
C PRO A 179 15.75 -25.71 -4.11
N GLY A 180 14.84 -24.75 -4.28
CA GLY A 180 14.78 -23.51 -3.53
C GLY A 180 15.58 -22.35 -4.13
N VAL A 181 15.53 -21.21 -3.44
CA VAL A 181 16.11 -19.95 -3.91
C VAL A 181 17.53 -19.78 -3.37
N GLU A 182 18.46 -19.38 -4.24
CA GLU A 182 19.79 -18.89 -3.90
C GLU A 182 19.90 -17.43 -4.36
N ILE A 183 20.30 -16.51 -3.49
CA ILE A 183 20.67 -15.16 -3.91
C ILE A 183 22.19 -15.13 -4.03
N VAL A 184 22.68 -15.10 -5.27
CA VAL A 184 24.11 -15.17 -5.57
C VAL A 184 24.79 -13.86 -5.20
N GLU A 185 24.15 -12.73 -5.55
CA GLU A 185 24.72 -11.41 -5.34
C GLU A 185 23.64 -10.35 -5.14
N VAL A 186 23.94 -9.37 -4.28
CA VAL A 186 23.22 -8.10 -4.19
C VAL A 186 24.21 -6.98 -4.44
N THR A 187 23.97 -6.16 -5.46
CA THR A 187 24.81 -5.01 -5.82
C THR A 187 24.05 -3.71 -5.59
N GLY A 188 24.76 -2.62 -5.27
CA GLY A 188 24.16 -1.29 -5.05
C GLY A 188 23.51 -1.09 -3.67
N ALA A 189 23.61 -2.07 -2.77
CA ALA A 189 23.19 -1.95 -1.38
C ALA A 189 23.92 -2.95 -0.48
N ASP A 190 25.16 -2.63 -0.09
CA ASP A 190 26.06 -3.53 0.66
C ASP A 190 25.53 -3.96 2.04
N SER A 191 24.50 -3.27 2.55
CA SER A 191 23.85 -3.62 3.82
C SER A 191 22.82 -4.73 3.72
N LEU A 192 22.41 -5.13 2.51
CA LEU A 192 21.44 -6.20 2.31
C LEU A 192 22.12 -7.57 2.30
N ASN A 193 21.58 -8.51 3.08
CA ASN A 193 22.09 -9.88 3.10
C ASN A 193 21.59 -10.69 1.89
N THR A 194 22.28 -11.79 1.59
CA THR A 194 21.94 -12.75 0.54
C THR A 194 21.13 -13.95 1.06
N ASN A 195 20.62 -13.90 2.30
CA ASN A 195 19.78 -14.98 2.83
C ASN A 195 18.39 -14.90 2.19
N PRO A 196 17.97 -15.89 1.37
CA PRO A 196 16.69 -15.86 0.66
C PRO A 196 15.47 -15.87 1.57
N ARG A 197 15.63 -16.21 2.86
CA ARG A 197 14.56 -16.19 3.87
C ARG A 197 14.39 -14.84 4.57
N GLU A 198 15.34 -13.93 4.39
CA GLU A 198 15.35 -12.61 5.02
C GLU A 198 15.31 -11.48 3.99
N ASN A 199 15.84 -11.72 2.80
CA ASN A 199 15.83 -10.75 1.71
C ASN A 199 14.52 -10.82 0.92
N VAL A 200 13.87 -9.68 0.74
CA VAL A 200 12.55 -9.55 0.10
C VAL A 200 12.49 -10.14 -1.31
N VAL A 201 13.58 -10.08 -2.09
CA VAL A 201 13.63 -10.67 -3.44
C VAL A 201 13.53 -12.19 -3.38
N GLY A 202 14.19 -12.81 -2.39
CA GLY A 202 14.18 -14.25 -2.20
C GLY A 202 12.85 -14.76 -1.66
N ILE A 203 12.24 -14.00 -0.75
CA ILE A 203 10.92 -14.31 -0.19
C ILE A 203 9.84 -14.27 -1.27
N ALA A 204 9.84 -13.23 -2.10
CA ALA A 204 8.89 -13.10 -3.21
C ALA A 204 9.12 -14.17 -4.30
N ALA A 205 10.37 -14.48 -4.61
CA ALA A 205 10.72 -15.55 -5.54
C ALA A 205 10.26 -16.93 -5.02
N ALA A 206 10.49 -17.23 -3.74
CA ALA A 206 10.03 -18.48 -3.12
C ALA A 206 8.50 -18.59 -3.14
N ALA A 207 7.79 -17.48 -2.93
CA ALA A 207 6.33 -17.42 -3.04
C ALA A 207 5.83 -17.74 -4.46
N ALA A 208 6.51 -17.22 -5.48
CA ALA A 208 6.19 -17.52 -6.87
C ALA A 208 6.42 -19.01 -7.19
N ILE A 209 7.53 -19.61 -6.75
CA ILE A 209 7.80 -21.06 -6.90
C ILE A 209 6.71 -21.91 -6.24
N GLU A 210 6.27 -21.54 -5.04
CA GLU A 210 5.18 -22.23 -4.33
C GLU A 210 3.88 -22.19 -5.13
N LEU A 211 3.52 -21.03 -5.68
CA LEU A 211 2.29 -20.82 -6.43
C LEU A 211 2.31 -21.56 -7.79
N LEU A 212 3.48 -21.62 -8.42
CA LEU A 212 3.75 -22.42 -9.61
C LEU A 212 3.80 -23.93 -9.33
N ARG A 213 3.76 -24.35 -8.05
CA ARG A 213 3.87 -25.75 -7.60
C ARG A 213 5.15 -26.44 -8.08
N ALA A 214 6.24 -25.69 -8.20
CA ALA A 214 7.53 -26.15 -8.73
C ALA A 214 8.58 -26.36 -7.63
N ALA A 215 8.19 -26.98 -6.52
CA ALA A 215 9.02 -27.11 -5.32
C ALA A 215 10.29 -27.98 -5.51
N ASP A 216 10.36 -28.75 -6.60
CA ASP A 216 11.52 -29.54 -7.01
C ASP A 216 12.54 -28.74 -7.84
N ARG A 217 12.22 -27.51 -8.21
CA ARG A 217 13.09 -26.62 -8.99
C ARG A 217 13.79 -25.62 -8.10
N GLY A 218 15.02 -25.27 -8.46
CA GLY A 218 15.75 -24.19 -7.83
C GLY A 218 15.95 -23.00 -8.76
N VAL A 219 16.13 -21.82 -8.16
CA VAL A 219 16.44 -20.58 -8.87
C VAL A 219 17.60 -19.84 -8.21
N ARG A 220 18.55 -19.34 -9.02
CA ARG A 220 19.56 -18.36 -8.63
C ARG A 220 19.09 -16.96 -8.97
N LEU A 221 19.35 -16.00 -8.08
CA LEU A 221 18.99 -14.61 -8.25
C LEU A 221 20.20 -13.69 -8.11
N TRP A 222 20.27 -12.68 -8.97
CA TRP A 222 21.15 -11.52 -8.82
C TRP A 222 20.30 -10.27 -8.71
N LEU A 223 20.44 -9.54 -7.61
CA LEU A 223 19.72 -8.30 -7.37
C LEU A 223 20.65 -7.11 -7.62
N HIS A 224 20.26 -6.24 -8.55
CA HIS A 224 20.97 -4.99 -8.84
C HIS A 224 20.14 -3.80 -8.38
N LYS A 225 20.43 -3.32 -7.17
CA LYS A 225 19.78 -2.14 -6.61
C LYS A 225 20.24 -0.89 -7.37
N ARG A 226 19.26 -0.11 -7.84
CA ARG A 226 19.50 1.22 -8.45
C ARG A 226 18.75 2.32 -7.71
N MET A 227 18.27 2.00 -6.52
CA MET A 227 17.51 2.90 -5.68
C MET A 227 18.01 2.88 -4.25
N PRO A 228 18.11 4.06 -3.59
CA PRO A 228 18.46 4.13 -2.20
C PRO A 228 17.40 3.45 -1.32
N LEU A 229 17.83 2.82 -0.22
CA LEU A 229 16.96 2.27 0.81
C LEU A 229 16.32 3.39 1.63
N GLY A 230 15.12 3.17 2.16
CA GLY A 230 14.44 4.15 3.03
C GLY A 230 14.19 5.51 2.36
N SER A 231 14.04 5.50 1.03
CA SER A 231 13.98 6.69 0.18
C SER A 231 12.57 7.21 -0.07
N GLY A 232 11.53 6.39 0.13
CA GLY A 232 10.16 6.69 -0.29
C GLY A 232 9.88 6.42 -1.78
N LEU A 233 10.76 5.65 -2.45
CA LEU A 233 10.66 5.25 -3.86
C LEU A 233 10.10 3.82 -4.09
N GLY A 234 9.53 3.19 -3.06
CA GLY A 234 9.13 1.77 -3.16
C GLY A 234 10.31 0.82 -3.37
N SER A 235 11.48 1.13 -2.80
CA SER A 235 12.73 0.37 -3.04
C SER A 235 12.63 -1.10 -2.65
N SER A 236 11.98 -1.44 -1.53
CA SER A 236 11.70 -2.84 -1.16
C SER A 236 10.72 -3.47 -2.14
N ALA A 237 9.62 -2.76 -2.45
CA ALA A 237 8.56 -3.24 -3.32
C ALA A 237 9.09 -3.61 -4.72
N ALA A 238 9.94 -2.77 -5.31
CA ALA A 238 10.54 -3.08 -6.61
C ALA A 238 11.42 -4.34 -6.56
N SER A 239 12.20 -4.55 -5.49
CA SER A 239 12.97 -5.78 -5.32
C SER A 239 12.07 -7.00 -5.15
N SER A 240 11.00 -6.90 -4.36
CA SER A 240 9.99 -7.96 -4.18
C SER A 240 9.30 -8.31 -5.52
N VAL A 241 8.88 -7.29 -6.27
CA VAL A 241 8.26 -7.43 -7.59
C VAL A 241 9.24 -8.05 -8.59
N GLY A 242 10.48 -7.58 -8.63
CA GLY A 242 11.52 -8.14 -9.48
C GLY A 242 11.75 -9.62 -9.22
N GLY A 243 11.75 -10.05 -7.95
CA GLY A 243 11.88 -11.47 -7.58
C GLY A 243 10.70 -12.33 -8.07
N ALA A 244 9.47 -11.87 -7.84
CA ALA A 244 8.27 -12.58 -8.28
C ALA A 244 8.18 -12.68 -9.81
N VAL A 245 8.38 -11.55 -10.51
CA VAL A 245 8.30 -11.47 -11.97
C VAL A 245 9.46 -12.20 -12.66
N ALA A 246 10.67 -12.20 -12.08
CA ALA A 246 11.79 -12.94 -12.65
C ALA A 246 11.57 -14.45 -12.56
N VAL A 247 11.03 -14.95 -11.44
CA VAL A 247 10.64 -16.36 -11.35
C VAL A 247 9.52 -16.66 -12.35
N ASP A 248 8.44 -15.90 -12.36
CA ASP A 248 7.34 -16.15 -13.30
C ASP A 248 7.82 -16.18 -14.76
N ALA A 249 8.62 -15.19 -15.17
CA ALA A 249 9.20 -15.13 -16.52
C ALA A 249 10.09 -16.34 -16.83
N LEU A 250 10.89 -16.81 -15.87
CA LEU A 250 11.72 -18.02 -16.03
C LEU A 250 10.87 -19.29 -16.23
N PHE A 251 9.68 -19.32 -15.64
CA PHE A 251 8.70 -20.42 -15.77
C PHE A 251 7.67 -20.19 -16.89
N GLY A 252 7.86 -19.19 -17.75
CA GLY A 252 7.04 -18.96 -18.94
C GLY A 252 5.92 -17.93 -18.79
N GLY A 253 5.85 -17.18 -17.69
CA GLY A 253 4.94 -16.04 -17.53
C GLY A 253 3.48 -16.45 -17.36
N VAL A 254 3.20 -17.42 -16.49
CA VAL A 254 1.87 -18.04 -16.35
C VAL A 254 1.08 -17.52 -15.15
N LEU A 255 1.74 -16.82 -14.21
CA LEU A 255 1.06 -16.24 -13.06
C LEU A 255 0.21 -15.04 -13.47
N SER A 256 -0.95 -14.89 -12.82
CA SER A 256 -1.77 -13.70 -13.01
C SER A 256 -1.11 -12.46 -12.38
N THR A 257 -1.60 -11.27 -12.73
CA THR A 257 -1.17 -10.03 -12.08
C THR A 257 -1.41 -10.06 -10.56
N ASP A 258 -2.56 -10.58 -10.12
CA ASP A 258 -2.91 -10.65 -8.69
C ASP A 258 -2.00 -11.64 -7.96
N ASP A 259 -1.61 -12.73 -8.61
CA ASP A 259 -0.64 -13.70 -8.11
C ASP A 259 0.75 -13.07 -7.90
N LEU A 260 1.22 -12.28 -8.88
CA LEU A 260 2.49 -11.56 -8.80
C LEU A 260 2.48 -10.53 -7.65
N VAL A 261 1.38 -9.77 -7.51
CA VAL A 261 1.20 -8.84 -6.39
C VAL A 261 1.19 -9.59 -5.07
N ALA A 262 0.46 -10.71 -4.97
CA ALA A 262 0.40 -11.52 -3.75
C ALA A 262 1.79 -12.07 -3.36
N CYS A 263 2.57 -12.54 -4.33
CA CYS A 263 3.95 -13.01 -4.10
C CYS A 263 4.84 -11.88 -3.59
N ALA A 264 4.81 -10.72 -4.25
CA ALA A 264 5.61 -9.57 -3.85
C ALA A 264 5.20 -8.97 -2.50
N LEU A 265 3.91 -9.00 -2.15
CA LEU A 265 3.41 -8.59 -0.82
C LEU A 265 3.99 -9.45 0.32
N ARG A 266 4.30 -10.73 0.08
CA ARG A 266 4.98 -11.57 1.08
C ARG A 266 6.39 -11.07 1.37
N GLY A 267 7.10 -10.60 0.33
CA GLY A 267 8.41 -9.94 0.48
C GLY A 267 8.31 -8.66 1.29
N GLU A 268 7.37 -7.77 0.96
CA GLU A 268 7.16 -6.51 1.70
C GLU A 268 6.79 -6.75 3.16
N ALA A 269 5.92 -7.73 3.45
CA ALA A 269 5.53 -8.06 4.82
C ALA A 269 6.75 -8.38 5.72
N ALA A 270 7.77 -9.04 5.16
CA ALA A 270 8.97 -9.39 5.90
C ALA A 270 9.85 -8.16 6.22
N ALA A 271 9.87 -7.14 5.36
CA ALA A 271 10.67 -5.94 5.57
C ALA A 271 10.01 -4.92 6.51
N SER A 272 8.70 -4.68 6.37
CA SER A 272 7.98 -3.63 7.12
C SER A 272 7.05 -4.16 8.20
N GLY A 273 6.94 -5.48 8.38
CA GLY A 273 6.03 -6.14 9.33
C GLY A 273 4.54 -6.07 8.93
N THR A 274 4.21 -5.32 7.88
CA THR A 274 2.89 -5.19 7.28
C THR A 274 3.07 -5.02 5.78
N ALA A 275 2.26 -5.71 4.98
CA ALA A 275 2.33 -5.63 3.52
C ALA A 275 1.47 -4.46 3.01
N HIS A 276 2.02 -3.64 2.11
CA HIS A 276 1.30 -2.51 1.51
C HIS A 276 1.30 -2.65 -0.01
N ALA A 277 0.11 -2.71 -0.58
CA ALA A 277 -0.07 -2.85 -2.02
C ALA A 277 0.15 -1.54 -2.78
N ASP A 278 0.19 -0.39 -2.10
CA ASP A 278 0.33 0.93 -2.71
C ASP A 278 1.66 1.17 -3.45
N ASN A 279 2.69 0.37 -3.17
CA ASN A 279 3.94 0.35 -3.94
C ASN A 279 4.04 -0.92 -4.81
N VAL A 280 3.68 -2.08 -4.28
CA VAL A 280 3.77 -3.34 -5.03
C VAL A 280 2.86 -3.34 -6.26
N ALA A 281 1.59 -2.94 -6.09
CA ALA A 281 0.62 -2.97 -7.17
C ALA A 281 1.03 -2.08 -8.36
N PRO A 282 1.34 -0.78 -8.20
CA PRO A 282 1.81 0.00 -9.34
C PRO A 282 3.13 -0.52 -9.91
N SER A 283 4.05 -1.07 -9.10
CA SER A 283 5.31 -1.62 -9.63
C SER A 283 5.06 -2.85 -10.52
N VAL A 284 4.08 -3.71 -10.19
CA VAL A 284 3.67 -4.84 -11.05
C VAL A 284 2.84 -4.36 -12.25
N LEU A 285 1.76 -3.61 -12.00
CA LEU A 285 0.74 -3.29 -13.00
C LEU A 285 1.15 -2.17 -13.96
N GLY A 286 2.02 -1.26 -13.49
CA GLY A 286 2.18 0.06 -14.10
C GLY A 286 0.99 0.98 -13.85
N GLY A 287 1.13 2.22 -14.30
CA GLY A 287 0.12 3.26 -14.26
C GLY A 287 -0.07 3.83 -12.86
N ILE A 288 -1.30 4.29 -12.60
CA ILE A 288 -1.77 4.71 -11.29
C ILE A 288 -2.77 3.65 -10.81
N VAL A 289 -2.59 3.16 -9.59
CA VAL A 289 -3.40 2.07 -9.03
C VAL A 289 -4.09 2.53 -7.75
N LEU A 290 -5.40 2.27 -7.68
CA LEU A 290 -6.22 2.39 -6.47
C LEU A 290 -6.38 1.02 -5.82
N ILE A 291 -6.08 0.94 -4.52
CA ILE A 291 -6.24 -0.24 -3.69
C ILE A 291 -7.55 -0.08 -2.92
N ARG A 292 -8.64 -0.67 -3.43
CA ARG A 292 -9.96 -0.58 -2.76
C ARG A 292 -10.00 -1.47 -1.52
N ALA A 293 -9.33 -2.61 -1.56
CA ALA A 293 -9.20 -3.54 -0.44
C ALA A 293 -7.89 -4.34 -0.55
N SER A 294 -7.33 -4.68 0.62
CA SER A 294 -6.11 -5.51 0.72
C SER A 294 -6.41 -6.99 0.97
N ASP A 295 -7.63 -7.32 1.44
CA ASP A 295 -8.08 -8.69 1.68
C ASP A 295 -9.63 -8.82 1.54
N PRO A 296 -10.14 -9.53 0.52
CA PRO A 296 -9.37 -9.97 -0.65
C PRO A 296 -8.77 -8.77 -1.39
N LEU A 297 -7.64 -8.99 -2.07
CA LEU A 297 -6.98 -7.96 -2.86
C LEU A 297 -7.93 -7.45 -3.96
N ASP A 298 -8.11 -6.14 -4.04
CA ASP A 298 -8.98 -5.49 -5.03
C ASP A 298 -8.30 -4.22 -5.55
N LEU A 299 -7.81 -4.31 -6.78
CA LEU A 299 -6.98 -3.32 -7.45
C LEU A 299 -7.70 -2.73 -8.64
N ILE A 300 -7.67 -1.40 -8.76
CA ILE A 300 -8.28 -0.66 -9.85
C ILE A 300 -7.20 0.17 -10.54
N ARG A 301 -6.89 -0.15 -11.80
CA ARG A 301 -6.04 0.72 -12.64
C ARG A 301 -6.82 1.98 -13.01
N LEU A 302 -6.24 3.13 -12.72
CA LEU A 302 -6.81 4.42 -13.07
C LEU A 302 -6.22 4.92 -14.40
N PRO A 303 -6.99 5.64 -15.22
CA PRO A 303 -6.46 6.27 -16.43
C PRO A 303 -5.39 7.30 -16.09
N VAL A 304 -4.38 7.39 -16.95
CA VAL A 304 -3.29 8.38 -16.85
C VAL A 304 -3.49 9.42 -17.94
N PRO A 305 -3.74 10.70 -17.60
CA PRO A 305 -3.80 11.77 -18.59
C PRO A 305 -2.45 11.96 -19.28
N ASP A 306 -2.43 12.06 -20.62
CA ASP A 306 -1.19 12.14 -21.42
C ASP A 306 -0.28 13.32 -21.06
N ALA A 307 -0.86 14.43 -20.62
CA ALA A 307 -0.13 15.63 -20.21
C ALA A 307 0.45 15.54 -18.79
N LEU A 308 0.02 14.57 -17.98
CA LEU A 308 0.48 14.44 -16.60
C LEU A 308 1.97 14.08 -16.59
N ARG A 309 2.75 14.86 -15.85
CA ARG A 309 4.16 14.58 -15.55
C ARG A 309 4.35 14.40 -14.06
N VAL A 310 5.25 13.49 -13.72
CA VAL A 310 5.68 13.22 -12.36
C VAL A 310 7.08 13.79 -12.18
N VAL A 311 7.25 14.58 -11.13
CA VAL A 311 8.53 15.09 -10.67
C VAL A 311 8.77 14.50 -9.30
N LEU A 312 9.90 13.84 -9.12
CA LEU A 312 10.31 13.34 -7.81
C LEU A 312 11.74 13.76 -7.53
N VAL A 313 11.97 14.34 -6.36
CA VAL A 313 13.31 14.70 -5.88
C VAL A 313 13.57 13.97 -4.57
N HIS A 314 14.63 13.16 -4.57
CA HIS A 314 15.11 12.39 -3.44
C HIS A 314 16.29 13.10 -2.78
N PRO A 315 16.13 13.71 -1.59
CA PRO A 315 17.28 14.18 -0.82
C PRO A 315 18.09 12.99 -0.32
N HIS A 316 19.43 13.13 -0.27
CA HIS A 316 20.35 12.10 0.25
C HIS A 316 20.24 11.97 1.78
N ALA A 317 19.08 11.53 2.22
CA ALA A 317 18.66 11.29 3.59
C ALA A 317 17.77 10.03 3.60
N GLN A 318 17.53 9.49 4.79
CA GLN A 318 16.72 8.29 4.97
C GLN A 318 15.66 8.52 6.04
N VAL A 319 14.48 7.98 5.79
CA VAL A 319 13.39 7.91 6.77
C VAL A 319 12.99 6.44 6.90
N LEU A 320 12.98 5.94 8.14
CA LEU A 320 12.55 4.57 8.41
C LEU A 320 11.03 4.48 8.26
N THR A 321 10.56 3.64 7.34
CA THR A 321 9.11 3.45 7.08
C THR A 321 8.35 3.04 8.34
N ALA A 322 8.94 2.20 9.20
CA ALA A 322 8.35 1.80 10.48
C ALA A 322 8.10 3.00 11.42
N GLU A 323 9.05 3.95 11.49
CA GLU A 323 8.90 5.16 12.30
C GLU A 323 7.83 6.08 11.71
N ALA A 324 7.85 6.31 10.39
CA ALA A 324 6.85 7.11 9.69
C ALA A 324 5.43 6.53 9.79
N ARG A 325 5.29 5.21 9.91
CA ARG A 325 4.01 4.54 10.21
C ARG A 325 3.60 4.69 11.67
N ARG A 326 4.52 4.49 12.60
CA ARG A 326 4.25 4.65 14.03
C ARG A 326 3.66 6.03 14.35
N LEU A 327 4.24 7.11 13.81
CA LEU A 327 3.74 8.47 14.03
C LEU A 327 2.29 8.66 13.59
N VAL A 328 1.89 8.04 12.47
CA VAL A 328 0.52 8.10 11.96
C VAL A 328 -0.43 7.27 12.82
N ALA A 329 -0.02 6.06 13.20
CA ALA A 329 -0.83 5.14 14.02
C ALA A 329 -1.12 5.68 15.43
N GLU A 330 -0.20 6.45 16.01
CA GLU A 330 -0.37 7.07 17.33
C GLU A 330 -1.22 8.35 17.29
N ARG A 331 -1.53 8.88 16.09
CA ARG A 331 -2.27 10.11 15.92
C ARG A 331 -3.78 9.88 15.93
N ARG A 332 -4.52 10.77 16.59
CA ARG A 332 -5.98 10.87 16.45
C ARG A 332 -6.34 11.96 15.44
N PHE A 333 -7.28 11.64 14.56
CA PHE A 333 -7.79 12.55 13.54
C PHE A 333 -9.23 12.96 13.86
N THR A 334 -9.57 14.20 13.51
CA THR A 334 -10.96 14.67 13.62
C THR A 334 -11.79 14.18 12.44
N ILE A 335 -13.12 14.11 12.62
CA ILE A 335 -14.03 13.80 11.50
C ILE A 335 -13.91 14.82 10.36
N GLY A 336 -13.65 16.09 10.67
CA GLY A 336 -13.46 17.13 9.66
C GLY A 336 -12.24 16.86 8.77
N GLN A 337 -11.12 16.44 9.36
CA GLN A 337 -9.94 16.04 8.58
C GLN A 337 -10.21 14.80 7.72
N ALA A 338 -10.91 13.81 8.28
CA ALA A 338 -11.26 12.60 7.53
C ALA A 338 -12.17 12.92 6.33
N VAL A 339 -13.22 13.74 6.52
CA VAL A 339 -14.12 14.18 5.45
C VAL A 339 -13.38 14.96 4.37
N ALA A 340 -12.50 15.89 4.76
CA ALA A 340 -11.69 16.63 3.80
C ALA A 340 -10.81 15.70 2.96
N ASN A 341 -10.16 14.73 3.61
CA ASN A 341 -9.28 13.79 2.91
C ASN A 341 -10.06 12.85 1.98
N LEU A 342 -11.21 12.32 2.43
CA LEU A 342 -12.10 11.49 1.60
C LEU A 342 -12.59 12.25 0.35
N GLY A 343 -12.97 13.52 0.52
CA GLY A 343 -13.35 14.39 -0.59
C GLY A 343 -12.22 14.57 -1.61
N ASN A 344 -10.99 14.79 -1.11
CA ASN A 344 -9.81 14.96 -1.95
C ASN A 344 -9.43 13.67 -2.70
N VAL A 345 -9.52 12.49 -2.07
CA VAL A 345 -9.31 11.21 -2.77
C VAL A 345 -10.35 11.02 -3.88
N ALA A 346 -11.64 11.24 -3.59
CA ALA A 346 -12.70 11.10 -4.58
C ALA A 346 -12.53 12.08 -5.76
N ALA A 347 -12.14 13.32 -5.48
CA ALA A 347 -11.87 14.35 -6.48
C ALA A 347 -10.63 14.01 -7.33
N LEU A 348 -9.57 13.49 -6.73
CA LEU A 348 -8.36 13.04 -7.44
C LEU A 348 -8.69 11.90 -8.41
N VAL A 349 -9.42 10.87 -7.96
CA VAL A 349 -9.85 9.77 -8.84
C VAL A 349 -10.77 10.27 -9.95
N THR A 350 -11.67 11.22 -9.65
CA THR A 350 -12.56 11.84 -10.65
C THR A 350 -11.74 12.61 -11.69
N ALA A 351 -10.75 13.39 -11.27
CA ALA A 351 -9.87 14.18 -12.13
C ALA A 351 -9.09 13.31 -13.12
N LEU A 352 -8.60 12.14 -12.68
CA LEU A 352 -7.93 11.19 -13.56
C LEU A 352 -8.86 10.66 -14.65
N HIS A 353 -10.10 10.30 -14.29
CA HIS A 353 -11.10 9.82 -15.26
C HIS A 353 -11.60 10.89 -16.21
N SER A 354 -11.68 12.15 -15.78
CA SER A 354 -12.11 13.27 -16.64
C SER A 354 -10.97 13.95 -17.39
N GLY A 355 -9.72 13.65 -17.07
CA GLY A 355 -8.55 14.37 -17.58
C GLY A 355 -8.41 15.81 -17.04
N ASP A 356 -9.14 16.17 -15.98
CA ASP A 356 -9.12 17.52 -15.40
C ASP A 356 -7.91 17.73 -14.47
N LEU A 357 -6.78 18.16 -15.05
CA LEU A 357 -5.54 18.39 -14.29
C LEU A 357 -5.67 19.53 -13.25
N ALA A 358 -6.57 20.48 -13.46
CA ALA A 358 -6.81 21.54 -12.48
C ALA A 358 -7.53 21.00 -11.23
N LEU A 359 -8.50 20.08 -11.41
CA LEU A 359 -9.11 19.36 -10.30
C LEU A 359 -8.09 18.45 -9.61
N LEU A 360 -7.24 17.75 -10.36
CA LEU A 360 -6.15 16.94 -9.80
C LEU A 360 -5.28 17.80 -8.87
N GLY A 361 -4.83 18.97 -9.34
CA GLY A 361 -4.01 19.89 -8.55
C GLY A 361 -4.66 20.32 -7.24
N ARG A 362 -5.92 20.78 -7.28
CA ARG A 362 -6.68 21.15 -6.06
C ARG A 362 -6.92 19.98 -5.11
N SER A 363 -6.84 18.74 -5.60
CA SER A 363 -7.10 17.53 -4.81
C SER A 363 -5.84 17.00 -4.11
N ILE A 364 -4.63 17.44 -4.49
CA ILE A 364 -3.38 17.02 -3.83
C ILE A 364 -3.20 17.82 -2.52
N HIS A 365 -4.03 17.48 -1.55
CA HIS A 365 -3.98 18.03 -0.21
C HIS A 365 -4.32 16.96 0.81
N ASP A 366 -3.33 16.52 1.57
CA ASP A 366 -3.51 15.54 2.64
C ASP A 366 -3.72 16.23 3.99
N ALA A 367 -4.91 16.05 4.57
CA ALA A 367 -5.28 16.62 5.87
C ALA A 367 -4.91 15.70 7.06
N LEU A 368 -4.39 14.50 6.79
CA LEU A 368 -4.14 13.43 7.75
C LEU A 368 -2.65 13.15 7.90
N VAL A 369 -1.98 12.64 6.86
CA VAL A 369 -0.67 11.99 7.02
C VAL A 369 0.50 12.92 6.74
N GLU A 370 0.45 13.72 5.68
CA GLU A 370 1.50 14.68 5.33
C GLU A 370 1.85 15.61 6.50
N PRO A 371 0.90 16.23 7.24
CA PRO A 371 1.25 17.09 8.37
C PRO A 371 1.96 16.36 9.52
N VAL A 372 1.74 15.04 9.65
CA VAL A 372 2.37 14.19 10.66
C VAL A 372 3.77 13.76 10.23
N ARG A 373 3.97 13.51 8.93
CA ARG A 373 5.26 13.05 8.37
C ARG A 373 6.19 14.17 7.93
N ALA A 374 5.67 15.37 7.64
CA ALA A 374 6.45 16.52 7.20
C ALA A 374 7.69 16.80 8.08
N PRO A 375 7.65 16.70 9.42
CA PRO A 375 8.84 16.90 10.25
C PRO A 375 9.97 15.88 10.04
N LEU A 376 9.68 14.71 9.46
CA LEU A 376 10.69 13.70 9.13
C LEU A 376 11.45 14.02 7.84
N VAL A 377 10.92 14.92 7.00
CA VAL A 377 11.47 15.25 5.70
C VAL A 377 12.19 16.60 5.81
N PRO A 378 13.53 16.64 5.70
CA PRO A 378 14.30 17.88 5.80
C PRO A 378 13.82 18.91 4.79
N ALA A 379 13.65 20.16 5.22
CA ALA A 379 13.24 21.29 4.38
C ALA A 379 11.96 21.07 3.54
N PHE A 380 11.06 20.18 3.97
CA PHE A 380 9.87 19.82 3.20
C PHE A 380 8.99 21.02 2.86
N ALA A 381 8.79 21.94 3.80
CA ALA A 381 7.95 23.12 3.59
C ALA A 381 8.54 24.04 2.51
N GLU A 382 9.85 24.24 2.53
CA GLU A 382 10.60 25.04 1.56
C GLU A 382 10.57 24.40 0.17
N VAL A 383 10.78 23.09 0.09
CA VAL A 383 10.75 22.32 -1.16
C VAL A 383 9.33 22.31 -1.75
N LYS A 384 8.31 22.09 -0.93
CA LYS A 384 6.90 22.13 -1.37
C LYS A 384 6.53 23.52 -1.90
N ARG A 385 6.95 24.59 -1.22
CA ARG A 385 6.75 25.95 -1.70
C ARG A 385 7.46 26.18 -3.04
N ALA A 386 8.73 25.78 -3.16
CA ALA A 386 9.49 25.93 -4.40
C ALA A 386 8.86 25.18 -5.59
N ALA A 387 8.30 23.99 -5.35
CA ALA A 387 7.56 23.25 -6.37
C ALA A 387 6.31 24.02 -6.85
N LEU A 388 5.51 24.53 -5.91
CA LEU A 388 4.28 25.27 -6.23
C LEU A 388 4.57 26.60 -6.92
N ASP A 389 5.59 27.35 -6.46
CA ASP A 389 6.02 28.62 -7.08
C ASP A 389 6.53 28.41 -8.51
N ALA A 390 7.10 27.22 -8.81
CA ALA A 390 7.52 26.82 -10.14
C ALA A 390 6.39 26.27 -11.03
N GLY A 391 5.15 26.24 -10.53
CA GLY A 391 3.96 25.86 -11.31
C GLY A 391 3.51 24.41 -11.16
N ALA A 392 3.96 23.68 -10.13
CA ALA A 392 3.44 22.34 -9.86
C ALA A 392 1.91 22.37 -9.64
N LEU A 393 1.20 21.40 -10.20
CA LEU A 393 -0.23 21.17 -9.95
C LEU A 393 -0.48 20.86 -8.47
N GLY A 394 0.44 20.11 -7.85
CA GLY A 394 0.43 19.78 -6.43
C GLY A 394 1.75 19.11 -6.03
N CYS A 395 2.04 19.11 -4.74
CA CYS A 395 3.29 18.59 -4.18
C CYS A 395 3.05 17.96 -2.80
N SER A 396 3.61 16.79 -2.57
CA SER A 396 3.48 16.02 -1.33
C SER A 396 4.68 15.09 -1.09
N ILE A 397 4.66 14.35 0.01
CA ILE A 397 5.69 13.34 0.32
C ILE A 397 5.43 12.09 -0.52
N SER A 398 6.47 11.51 -1.12
CA SER A 398 6.38 10.20 -1.76
C SER A 398 6.47 9.08 -0.71
N GLY A 399 5.41 8.29 -0.58
CA GLY A 399 5.36 7.19 0.38
C GLY A 399 5.60 7.66 1.83
N SER A 400 6.61 7.09 2.50
CA SER A 400 7.04 7.52 3.84
C SER A 400 8.00 8.70 3.87
N GLY A 401 8.47 9.18 2.70
CA GLY A 401 9.59 10.11 2.58
C GLY A 401 10.96 9.41 2.67
N PRO A 402 12.06 10.17 2.54
CA PRO A 402 12.12 11.63 2.43
C PRO A 402 11.98 12.19 1.01
N SER A 403 11.80 11.35 0.00
CA SER A 403 11.51 11.84 -1.35
C SER A 403 10.24 12.67 -1.39
N VAL A 404 10.28 13.74 -2.20
CA VAL A 404 9.16 14.65 -2.42
C VAL A 404 8.68 14.50 -3.85
N LEU A 405 7.37 14.34 -4.00
CA LEU A 405 6.65 14.14 -5.25
C LEU A 405 5.91 15.43 -5.61
N ALA A 406 5.97 15.82 -6.87
CA ALA A 406 5.14 16.86 -7.45
C ALA A 406 4.58 16.42 -8.81
N PHE A 407 3.48 17.04 -9.21
CA PHE A 407 2.86 16.81 -10.51
C PHE A 407 2.90 18.09 -11.35
N ALA A 408 3.06 17.91 -12.66
CA ALA A 408 3.08 18.99 -13.64
C ALA A 408 2.23 18.61 -14.86
N ASP A 409 1.87 19.61 -15.66
CA ASP A 409 1.01 19.49 -16.85
C ASP A 409 1.77 19.51 -18.18
N SER A 410 3.10 19.63 -18.12
CA SER A 410 3.97 19.62 -19.28
C SER A 410 5.40 19.28 -18.89
N ASP A 411 6.21 18.87 -19.87
CA ASP A 411 7.65 18.62 -19.67
C ASP A 411 8.40 19.89 -19.25
N ALA A 412 7.99 21.06 -19.75
CA ALA A 412 8.60 22.34 -19.39
C ALA A 412 8.33 22.72 -17.93
N THR A 413 7.06 22.62 -17.49
CA THR A 413 6.68 22.84 -16.08
C THR A 413 7.39 21.82 -15.18
N ALA A 414 7.43 20.54 -15.59
CA ALA A 414 8.08 19.50 -14.82
C ALA A 414 9.58 19.75 -14.59
N ALA A 415 10.29 20.23 -15.61
CA ALA A 415 11.70 20.60 -15.49
C ALA A 415 11.91 21.76 -14.51
N ALA A 416 11.10 22.83 -14.62
CA ALA A 416 11.18 23.99 -13.72
C ALA A 416 10.87 23.62 -12.26
N VAL A 417 9.87 22.76 -12.04
CA VAL A 417 9.53 22.23 -10.72
C VAL A 417 10.69 21.42 -10.14
N ALA A 418 11.31 20.55 -10.95
CA ALA A 418 12.45 19.76 -10.51
C ALA A 418 13.66 20.64 -10.12
N ASP A 419 13.96 21.67 -10.92
CA ASP A 419 15.00 22.67 -10.61
C ASP A 419 14.71 23.39 -9.28
N GLY A 420 13.48 23.87 -9.10
CA GLY A 420 13.06 24.57 -7.88
C GLY A 420 13.17 23.70 -6.62
N MET A 421 12.69 22.45 -6.69
CA MET A 421 12.78 21.48 -5.61
C MET A 421 14.23 21.14 -5.26
N GLN A 422 15.07 20.88 -6.27
CA GLN A 422 16.48 20.54 -6.08
C GLN A 422 17.28 21.72 -5.49
N ALA A 423 16.99 22.94 -5.94
CA ALA A 423 17.57 24.16 -5.39
C ALA A 423 17.18 24.38 -3.91
N ALA A 424 15.94 24.07 -3.53
CA ALA A 424 15.49 24.17 -2.14
C ALA A 424 16.22 23.17 -1.22
N PHE A 425 16.43 21.92 -1.65
CA PHE A 425 17.26 20.98 -0.91
C PHE A 425 18.73 21.43 -0.82
N THR A 426 19.28 21.93 -1.94
CA THR A 426 20.65 22.47 -1.95
C THR A 426 20.81 23.63 -0.98
N ALA A 427 19.84 24.54 -0.91
CA ALA A 427 19.83 25.65 0.05
C ALA A 427 19.75 25.18 1.52
N ALA A 428 19.16 24.00 1.76
CA ALA A 428 19.15 23.33 3.05
C ALA A 428 20.42 22.49 3.33
N GLY A 429 21.40 22.51 2.41
CA GLY A 429 22.67 21.79 2.55
C GLY A 429 22.60 20.30 2.23
N LEU A 430 21.61 19.88 1.42
CA LEU A 430 21.40 18.49 1.04
C LEU A 430 21.61 18.28 -0.45
N GLU A 431 22.46 17.31 -0.80
CA GLU A 431 22.50 16.75 -2.14
C GLU A 431 21.20 15.97 -2.41
N SER A 432 20.79 15.92 -3.68
CA SER A 432 19.56 15.23 -4.07
C SER A 432 19.59 14.76 -5.51
N ASP A 433 18.95 13.62 -5.75
CA ASP A 433 18.68 13.07 -7.08
C ASP A 433 17.27 13.47 -7.53
N ARG A 434 17.08 13.62 -8.84
CA ARG A 434 15.77 13.95 -9.42
C ARG A 434 15.39 12.99 -10.52
N TYR A 435 14.09 12.72 -10.61
CA TYR A 435 13.49 11.86 -11.61
C TYR A 435 12.24 12.55 -12.15
N VAL A 436 12.21 12.76 -13.45
CA VAL A 436 11.17 13.51 -14.14
C VAL A 436 10.74 12.74 -15.37
N GLY A 437 9.43 12.59 -15.57
CA GLY A 437 8.89 11.91 -16.74
C GLY A 437 7.38 11.67 -16.66
N PRO A 438 6.81 10.96 -17.65
CA PRO A 438 5.46 10.44 -17.55
C PRO A 438 5.36 9.34 -16.49
N VAL A 439 4.12 8.92 -16.20
CA VAL A 439 3.87 7.70 -15.41
C VAL A 439 4.26 6.49 -16.25
N ASN A 440 4.99 5.54 -15.67
CA ASN A 440 5.27 4.26 -16.33
C ASN A 440 3.99 3.42 -16.37
N THR A 441 3.39 3.26 -17.54
CA THR A 441 2.14 2.50 -17.72
C THR A 441 2.35 0.98 -17.89
N ALA A 442 3.59 0.54 -18.07
CA ALA A 442 3.93 -0.87 -18.29
C ALA A 442 4.15 -1.66 -16.98
N GLY A 443 4.73 -1.02 -15.96
CA GLY A 443 5.11 -1.69 -14.72
C GLY A 443 6.43 -2.45 -14.88
N ALA A 444 6.55 -3.58 -14.17
CA ALA A 444 7.70 -4.47 -14.25
C ALA A 444 7.67 -5.29 -15.54
N CYS A 445 8.83 -5.50 -16.15
CA CYS A 445 8.93 -6.23 -17.40
C CYS A 445 10.20 -7.07 -17.49
N ALA A 446 10.10 -8.22 -18.14
CA ALA A 446 11.26 -8.98 -18.59
C ALA A 446 11.93 -8.23 -19.75
N LEU A 447 13.25 -8.14 -19.69
CA LEU A 447 14.09 -7.56 -20.74
C LEU A 447 14.51 -8.67 -21.69
N ALA A 448 14.43 -8.36 -22.99
CA ALA A 448 14.77 -9.28 -24.08
C ALA A 448 16.28 -9.56 -24.18
#